data_AF-A0A7C5C0G8-F1
#
_entry.id   AF-A0A7C5C0G8-F1
#
_cell.length_a   1.000
_cell.length_b   1.000
_cell.length_c   1.000
_cell.angle_alpha   90.00
_cell.angle_beta   90.00
_cell.angle_gamma   90.00
#
_symmetry.space_group_name_H-M   'P 1'
#
loop_
_entity.id
_entity.type
_entity.pdbx_description
1 polymer ?
#
loop_
_entity_poly.entity_id
_entity_poly.type
_entity_poly.pdbx_seq_one_letter_code
_entity_poly.pdbx_strand_id
1 'polypeptide(L)'
;METEKILIKKIRELRKIKPSSDWVFSLKHEILGTRFSPLFILRPLPVFTFFFFLSVLVLKTIYAVPGESLYFAKSAIMGMKNNLFLKDKKPEMMLALVDEKLKELEDVSLKKETKKIPSVFEEYQKTSKESAKLIREGKIDAKEIISQKENLKEIVARQQNIKASLNSPSAEMKDFNCTLFEKYKEDLKERTLTEKQKEIFEKAIEDFERGNCLDALTKILYLGNN
;
A
#
# COMPACT_ATOMS: atom_id res chain seq x y z
N MET A 1 62.08 39.21 -44.49
CA MET A 1 60.63 39.54 -44.60
C MET A 1 59.86 38.61 -45.53
N GLU A 2 60.37 38.20 -46.69
CA GLU A 2 59.63 37.29 -47.59
C GLU A 2 59.47 35.86 -47.04
N THR A 3 60.48 35.34 -46.34
CA THR A 3 60.48 34.01 -45.72
C THR A 3 59.40 33.82 -44.65
N GLU A 4 59.17 34.83 -43.81
CA GLU A 4 58.12 34.80 -42.78
C GLU A 4 56.72 34.77 -43.38
N LYS A 5 56.50 35.56 -44.45
CA LYS A 5 55.21 35.59 -45.16
C LYS A 5 54.91 34.23 -45.80
N ILE A 6 55.93 33.55 -46.32
CA ILE A 6 55.79 32.20 -46.89
C ILE A 6 55.48 31.17 -45.78
N LEU A 7 56.14 31.27 -44.63
CA LEU A 7 55.92 30.36 -43.50
C LEU A 7 54.49 30.47 -42.95
N ILE A 8 54.00 31.70 -42.76
CA ILE A 8 52.65 31.97 -42.28
C ILE A 8 51.60 31.44 -43.27
N LYS A 9 51.86 31.58 -44.57
CA LYS A 9 50.97 31.05 -45.61
C LYS A 9 50.90 29.52 -45.54
N LYS A 10 52.04 28.83 -45.42
CA LYS A 10 52.10 27.37 -45.28
C LYS A 10 51.40 26.87 -44.01
N ILE A 11 51.55 27.54 -42.87
CA ILE A 11 50.86 27.18 -41.62
C ILE A 11 49.33 27.33 -41.77
N ARG A 12 48.86 28.38 -42.46
CA ARG A 12 47.42 28.55 -42.74
C ARG A 12 46.87 27.47 -43.67
N GLU A 13 47.67 27.02 -44.64
CA GLU A 13 47.28 25.90 -45.51
C GLU A 13 47.22 24.58 -44.74
N LEU A 14 48.19 24.29 -43.87
CA LEU A 14 48.20 23.10 -43.02
C LEU A 14 47.01 23.06 -42.05
N ARG A 15 46.58 24.20 -41.50
CA ARG A 15 45.40 24.28 -40.62
C ARG A 15 44.09 23.88 -41.32
N LYS A 16 44.02 23.98 -42.65
CA LYS A 16 42.85 23.56 -43.42
C LYS A 16 42.78 22.05 -43.66
N ILE A 17 43.90 21.35 -43.49
CA ILE A 17 43.95 19.90 -43.63
C ILE A 17 43.36 19.29 -42.36
N LYS A 18 42.20 18.65 -42.49
CA LYS A 18 41.59 17.91 -41.39
C LYS A 18 42.48 16.69 -41.09
N PRO A 19 42.93 16.49 -39.84
CA PRO A 19 43.70 15.30 -39.51
C PRO A 19 42.85 14.06 -39.80
N SER A 20 43.50 12.98 -40.27
CA SER A 20 42.80 11.72 -40.49
C SER A 20 42.17 11.24 -39.19
N SER A 21 40.98 10.64 -39.28
CA SER A 21 40.26 10.07 -38.15
C SER A 21 41.15 9.15 -37.31
N ASP A 22 41.99 8.38 -38.00
CA ASP A 22 42.83 7.36 -37.40
C ASP A 22 43.92 7.97 -36.53
N TRP A 23 44.53 9.08 -36.98
CA TRP A 23 45.52 9.80 -36.19
C TRP A 23 44.91 10.44 -34.95
N VAL A 24 43.71 11.06 -35.08
CA VAL A 24 42.99 11.63 -33.94
C VAL A 24 42.60 10.55 -32.94
N PHE A 25 42.20 9.38 -33.43
CA PHE A 25 41.82 8.25 -32.59
C PHE A 25 43.02 7.66 -31.85
N SER A 26 44.16 7.46 -32.53
CA SER A 26 45.40 7.00 -31.93
C SER A 26 45.90 7.97 -30.86
N LEU A 27 45.91 9.27 -31.15
CA LEU A 27 46.33 10.30 -30.20
C LEU A 27 45.38 10.37 -28.99
N LYS A 28 44.08 10.21 -29.21
CA LYS A 28 43.09 10.13 -28.13
C LYS A 28 43.33 8.89 -27.26
N HIS A 29 43.66 7.75 -27.86
CA HIS A 29 44.00 6.53 -27.13
C HIS A 29 45.29 6.68 -26.31
N GLU A 30 46.28 7.38 -26.85
CA GLU A 30 47.58 7.59 -26.23
C GLU A 30 47.51 8.64 -25.10
N ILE A 31 46.81 9.75 -25.31
CA ILE A 31 46.59 10.81 -24.30
C ILE A 31 45.68 10.31 -23.17
N LEU A 32 44.62 9.55 -23.49
CA LEU A 32 43.70 9.04 -22.48
C LEU A 32 44.25 7.88 -21.67
N GLY A 33 45.46 7.38 -21.97
CA GLY A 33 46.32 6.61 -21.06
C GLY A 33 45.65 5.42 -20.34
N THR A 34 44.53 4.92 -20.85
CA THR A 34 43.69 3.96 -20.13
C THR A 34 43.89 2.61 -20.76
N ARG A 35 44.80 1.85 -20.16
CA ARG A 35 44.65 0.40 -20.07
C ARG A 35 43.26 0.13 -19.49
N PHE A 36 42.25 0.00 -20.35
CA PHE A 36 40.95 -0.49 -19.97
C PHE A 36 41.08 -1.98 -19.63
N SER A 37 41.54 -2.25 -18.41
CA SER A 37 41.28 -3.52 -17.75
C SER A 37 39.75 -3.59 -17.55
N PRO A 38 39.03 -4.61 -18.06
CA PRO A 38 37.58 -4.76 -17.85
C PRO A 38 37.24 -5.25 -16.43
N LEU A 39 38.03 -4.83 -15.44
CA LEU A 39 37.80 -5.05 -14.03
C LEU A 39 37.39 -3.69 -13.43
N PHE A 40 36.20 -3.23 -13.78
CA PHE A 40 35.47 -2.27 -12.94
C PHE A 40 35.14 -2.98 -11.62
N ILE A 41 36.12 -3.05 -10.73
CA ILE A 41 35.87 -3.29 -9.31
C ILE A 41 35.19 -2.01 -8.82
N LEU A 42 33.86 -1.93 -8.95
CA LEU A 42 33.06 -0.99 -8.18
C LEU A 42 33.34 -1.34 -6.71
N ARG A 43 34.28 -0.63 -6.09
CA ARG A 43 34.32 -0.52 -4.63
C ARG A 43 33.23 0.49 -4.28
N PRO A 44 32.02 0.07 -3.87
CA PRO A 44 31.05 1.04 -3.39
C PRO A 44 31.70 1.82 -2.25
N LEU A 45 31.65 3.15 -2.32
CA LEU A 45 32.04 3.97 -1.16
C LEU A 45 31.25 3.44 0.06
N PRO A 46 31.84 3.41 1.27
CA PRO A 46 31.21 2.84 2.46
C PRO A 46 29.84 3.45 2.79
N VAL A 47 29.58 4.65 2.26
CA VAL A 47 28.28 5.32 2.33
C VAL A 47 27.22 4.57 1.51
N PHE A 48 27.53 4.12 0.29
CA PHE A 48 26.57 3.40 -0.56
C PHE A 48 26.27 1.98 -0.06
N THR A 49 27.24 1.29 0.56
CA THR A 49 26.96 -0.01 1.19
C THR A 49 26.01 0.16 2.36
N PHE A 50 26.22 1.16 3.22
CA PHE A 50 25.33 1.46 4.33
C PHE A 50 23.90 1.76 3.84
N PHE A 51 23.73 2.64 2.85
CA PHE A 51 22.41 2.94 2.29
C PHE A 51 21.76 1.74 1.60
N PHE A 52 22.55 0.88 0.95
CA PHE A 52 22.03 -0.35 0.36
C PHE A 52 21.51 -1.31 1.43
N PHE A 53 22.29 -1.58 2.47
CA PHE A 53 21.85 -2.43 3.59
C PHE A 53 20.65 -1.82 4.31
N LEU A 54 20.63 -0.51 4.52
CA LEU A 54 19.50 0.20 5.13
C LEU A 54 18.24 0.07 4.26
N SER A 55 18.36 0.23 2.94
CA SER A 55 17.26 0.05 1.98
C SER A 55 16.71 -1.37 2.04
N VAL A 56 17.57 -2.39 1.97
CA VAL A 56 17.14 -3.80 2.06
C VAL A 56 16.43 -4.08 3.38
N LEU A 57 16.89 -3.49 4.49
CA LEU A 57 16.29 -3.66 5.80
C LEU A 57 14.91 -3.00 5.88
N VAL A 58 14.75 -1.80 5.28
CA VAL A 58 13.46 -1.11 5.15
C VAL A 58 12.49 -1.90 4.26
N LEU A 59 12.95 -2.49 3.15
CA LEU A 59 12.10 -3.36 2.34
C LEU A 59 11.60 -4.56 3.15
N LYS A 60 12.47 -5.21 3.93
CA LYS A 60 12.07 -6.34 4.78
C LYS A 60 11.07 -5.96 5.87
N THR A 61 11.16 -4.76 6.45
CA THR A 61 10.18 -4.32 7.45
C THR A 61 8.81 -4.06 6.83
N ILE A 62 8.74 -3.52 5.62
CA ILE A 62 7.45 -3.27 4.93
C ILE A 62 6.68 -4.57 4.67
N TYR A 63 7.39 -5.65 4.31
CA TYR A 63 6.78 -6.97 4.06
C TYR A 63 6.62 -7.85 5.31
N ALA A 64 7.02 -7.38 6.50
CA ALA A 64 6.92 -8.18 7.71
C ALA A 64 5.45 -8.46 8.07
N VAL A 65 5.18 -9.71 8.46
CA VAL A 65 3.86 -10.21 8.88
C VAL A 65 3.80 -10.30 10.42
N PRO A 66 2.63 -10.12 11.04
CA PRO A 66 2.43 -10.40 12.47
C PRO A 66 3.06 -11.72 12.92
N GLY A 67 3.85 -11.66 14.00
CA GLY A 67 4.63 -12.79 14.52
C GLY A 67 6.11 -12.82 14.09
N GLU A 68 6.54 -11.93 13.21
CA GLU A 68 7.97 -11.77 12.84
C GLU A 68 8.65 -10.68 13.67
N SER A 69 9.96 -10.81 13.91
CA SER A 69 10.72 -9.89 14.76
C SER A 69 10.70 -8.44 14.26
N LEU A 70 10.62 -8.24 12.94
CA LEU A 70 10.58 -6.92 12.30
C LEU A 70 9.17 -6.31 12.23
N TYR A 71 8.14 -7.05 12.65
CA TYR A 71 6.77 -6.57 12.61
C TYR A 71 6.52 -5.37 13.54
N PHE A 72 7.22 -5.31 14.68
CA PHE A 72 7.15 -4.17 15.59
C PHE A 72 7.53 -2.84 14.90
N ALA A 73 8.56 -2.86 14.05
CA ALA A 73 8.99 -1.69 13.29
C ALA A 73 7.93 -1.26 12.26
N LYS A 74 7.30 -2.22 11.58
CA LYS A 74 6.18 -1.95 10.66
C LYS A 74 5.01 -1.30 11.38
N SER A 75 4.60 -1.88 12.52
CA SER A 75 3.50 -1.35 13.33
C SER A 75 3.78 0.07 13.83
N ALA A 76 5.01 0.35 14.28
CA ALA A 76 5.42 1.70 14.71
C ALA A 76 5.37 2.72 13.57
N ILE A 77 5.87 2.38 12.38
CA ILE A 77 5.82 3.25 11.19
C ILE A 77 4.36 3.53 10.80
N MET A 78 3.50 2.51 10.85
CA MET A 78 2.09 2.63 10.52
C MET A 78 1.35 3.52 11.54
N GLY A 79 1.57 3.31 12.84
CA GLY A 79 1.02 4.16 13.90
C GLY A 79 1.51 5.61 13.81
N MET A 80 2.76 5.82 13.39
CA MET A 80 3.31 7.16 13.17
C MET A 80 2.69 7.84 11.95
N LYS A 81 2.40 7.09 10.87
CA LYS A 81 1.64 7.57 9.71
C LYS A 81 0.25 8.05 10.13
N ASN A 82 -0.43 7.30 11.01
CA ASN A 82 -1.76 7.65 11.54
C ASN A 82 -1.76 8.95 12.37
N ASN A 83 -0.66 9.25 13.07
CA ASN A 83 -0.54 10.46 13.89
C ASN A 83 -0.02 11.69 13.13
N LEU A 84 0.84 11.51 12.11
CA LEU A 84 1.44 12.61 11.35
C LEU A 84 0.63 13.00 10.11
N PHE A 85 -0.02 12.04 9.43
CA PHE A 85 -0.84 12.29 8.25
C PHE A 85 -2.32 12.38 8.65
N LEU A 86 -2.72 13.59 9.08
CA LEU A 86 -4.06 14.18 8.90
C LEU A 86 -5.18 13.80 9.88
N LYS A 87 -5.61 14.82 10.63
CA LYS A 87 -6.95 14.91 11.25
C LYS A 87 -8.09 14.81 10.21
N ASP A 88 -7.80 15.06 8.93
CA ASP A 88 -8.80 15.33 7.88
C ASP A 88 -9.04 14.17 6.90
N LYS A 89 -8.25 13.07 6.92
CA LYS A 89 -8.40 11.89 6.02
C LYS A 89 -8.61 10.57 6.76
N LYS A 90 -9.18 10.64 7.96
CA LYS A 90 -9.43 9.46 8.81
C LYS A 90 -10.27 8.34 8.15
N PRO A 91 -11.29 8.62 7.32
CA PRO A 91 -12.12 7.59 6.70
C PRO A 91 -11.36 6.67 5.74
N GLU A 92 -10.69 7.28 4.75
CA GLU A 92 -9.94 6.58 3.70
C GLU A 92 -8.83 5.72 4.31
N MET A 93 -8.16 6.25 5.32
CA MET A 93 -7.05 5.57 5.97
C MET A 93 -7.48 4.33 6.76
N MET A 94 -8.61 4.39 7.46
CA MET A 94 -9.08 3.25 8.26
C MET A 94 -9.60 2.12 7.38
N LEU A 95 -10.33 2.44 6.29
CA LEU A 95 -10.72 1.43 5.30
C LEU A 95 -9.50 0.83 4.59
N ALA A 96 -8.50 1.66 4.24
CA ALA A 96 -7.25 1.16 3.69
C ALA A 96 -6.50 0.25 4.67
N LEU A 97 -6.55 0.53 5.98
CA LEU A 97 -5.89 -0.31 6.99
C LEU A 97 -6.63 -1.64 7.18
N VAL A 98 -7.97 -1.65 7.11
CA VAL A 98 -8.77 -2.88 7.08
C VAL A 98 -8.44 -3.71 5.84
N ASP A 99 -8.37 -3.08 4.66
CA ASP A 99 -7.99 -3.75 3.39
C ASP A 99 -6.57 -4.31 3.45
N GLU A 100 -5.61 -3.53 3.95
CA GLU A 100 -4.22 -3.95 4.10
C GLU A 100 -4.11 -5.17 5.02
N LYS A 101 -4.82 -5.16 6.16
CA LYS A 101 -4.84 -6.30 7.09
C LYS A 101 -5.52 -7.53 6.51
N LEU A 102 -6.55 -7.33 5.68
CA LEU A 102 -7.18 -8.42 4.96
C LEU A 102 -6.23 -9.03 3.91
N LYS A 103 -5.47 -8.19 3.21
CA LYS A 103 -4.46 -8.63 2.23
C LYS A 103 -3.32 -9.40 2.90
N GLU A 104 -2.89 -8.98 4.09
CA GLU A 104 -1.94 -9.76 4.90
C GLU A 104 -2.52 -11.13 5.24
N LEU A 105 -3.79 -11.21 5.63
CA LEU A 105 -4.45 -12.46 5.93
C LEU A 105 -4.58 -13.37 4.69
N GLU A 106 -4.89 -12.78 3.54
CA GLU A 106 -4.94 -13.47 2.25
C GLU A 106 -3.58 -14.07 1.89
N ASP A 107 -2.51 -13.26 1.96
CA ASP A 107 -1.14 -13.70 1.65
C ASP A 107 -0.71 -14.87 2.55
N VAL A 108 -1.00 -14.78 3.85
CA VAL A 108 -0.69 -15.83 4.82
C VAL A 108 -1.54 -17.09 4.59
N SER A 109 -2.80 -16.93 4.17
CA SER A 109 -3.68 -18.06 3.80
C SER A 109 -3.18 -18.77 2.54
N LEU A 110 -2.84 -18.00 1.48
CA LEU A 110 -2.31 -18.53 0.22
C LEU A 110 -0.97 -19.26 0.41
N LYS A 111 -0.10 -18.73 1.29
CA LYS A 111 1.16 -19.37 1.67
C LYS A 111 0.99 -20.56 2.62
N LYS A 112 -0.23 -20.87 3.06
CA LYS A 112 -0.56 -21.93 4.02
C LYS A 112 0.22 -21.82 5.33
N GLU A 113 0.53 -20.60 5.76
CA GLU A 113 1.25 -20.33 7.00
C GLU A 113 0.31 -20.41 8.21
N THR A 114 -0.28 -21.60 8.43
CA THR A 114 -1.34 -21.84 9.43
C THR A 114 -1.01 -21.39 10.85
N LYS A 115 0.27 -21.33 11.20
CA LYS A 115 0.75 -20.81 12.50
C LYS A 115 0.58 -19.29 12.66
N LYS A 116 0.64 -18.52 11.57
CA LYS A 116 0.52 -17.05 11.59
C LYS A 116 -0.92 -16.58 11.41
N ILE A 117 -1.79 -17.41 10.80
CA ILE A 117 -3.19 -17.09 10.52
C ILE A 117 -3.94 -16.57 11.77
N PRO A 118 -3.86 -17.19 12.96
CA PRO A 118 -4.55 -16.68 14.15
C PRO A 118 -4.13 -15.26 14.53
N SER A 119 -2.83 -14.95 14.49
CA SER A 119 -2.29 -13.64 14.87
C SER A 119 -2.70 -12.55 13.88
N VAL A 120 -2.57 -12.82 12.58
CA VAL A 120 -2.98 -11.88 11.52
C VAL A 120 -4.49 -11.66 11.56
N PHE A 121 -5.24 -12.71 11.84
CA PHE A 121 -6.69 -12.64 11.97
C PHE A 121 -7.14 -11.82 13.19
N GLU A 122 -6.48 -11.97 14.34
CA GLU A 122 -6.76 -11.17 15.53
C GLU A 122 -6.52 -9.67 15.27
N GLU A 123 -5.43 -9.33 14.59
CA GLU A 123 -5.16 -7.95 14.20
C GLU A 123 -6.18 -7.40 13.21
N TYR A 124 -6.55 -8.19 12.21
CA TYR A 124 -7.63 -7.84 11.29
C TYR A 124 -8.92 -7.51 12.06
N GLN A 125 -9.32 -8.38 12.99
CA GLN A 125 -10.50 -8.14 13.83
C GLN A 125 -10.36 -6.87 14.69
N LYS A 126 -9.19 -6.64 15.27
CA LYS A 126 -8.94 -5.46 16.11
C LYS A 126 -9.07 -4.18 15.30
N THR A 127 -8.38 -4.08 14.17
CA THR A 127 -8.46 -2.97 13.23
C THR A 127 -9.89 -2.71 12.76
N SER A 128 -10.59 -3.79 12.42
CA SER A 128 -11.99 -3.79 12.01
C SER A 128 -12.89 -3.21 13.12
N LYS A 129 -12.74 -3.67 14.37
CA LYS A 129 -13.49 -3.15 15.54
C LYS A 129 -13.18 -1.69 15.83
N GLU A 130 -11.93 -1.26 15.72
CA GLU A 130 -11.51 0.13 15.91
C GLU A 130 -12.10 1.04 14.83
N SER A 131 -12.09 0.59 13.57
CA SER A 131 -12.72 1.30 12.44
C SER A 131 -14.22 1.44 12.68
N ALA A 132 -14.92 0.36 13.03
CA ALA A 132 -16.34 0.38 13.40
C ALA A 132 -16.66 1.44 14.47
N LYS A 133 -15.82 1.52 15.51
CA LYS A 133 -16.00 2.46 16.62
C LYS A 133 -15.90 3.91 16.13
N LEU A 134 -14.94 4.23 15.28
CA LEU A 134 -14.77 5.60 14.77
C LEU A 134 -15.92 6.04 13.87
N ILE A 135 -16.47 5.13 13.05
CA ILE A 135 -17.63 5.46 12.21
C ILE A 135 -18.85 5.72 13.09
N ARG A 136 -19.08 4.90 14.13
CA ARG A 136 -20.15 5.13 15.11
C ARG A 136 -20.01 6.48 15.83
N GLU A 137 -18.80 6.87 16.18
CA GLU A 137 -18.53 8.16 16.83
C GLU A 137 -18.71 9.36 15.89
N GLY A 138 -19.17 9.16 14.65
CA GLY A 138 -19.35 10.21 13.66
C GLY A 138 -18.05 10.87 13.22
N LYS A 139 -16.89 10.26 13.55
CA LYS A 139 -15.56 10.76 13.16
C LYS A 139 -15.24 10.49 11.69
N ILE A 140 -16.09 9.71 11.03
CA ILE A 140 -16.00 9.33 9.63
C ILE A 140 -17.38 9.53 8.99
N ASP A 141 -17.44 10.23 7.85
CA ASP A 141 -18.69 10.40 7.11
C ASP A 141 -19.09 9.09 6.40
N ALA A 142 -20.31 8.62 6.69
CA ALA A 142 -20.87 7.44 6.06
C ALA A 142 -20.99 7.57 4.53
N LYS A 143 -21.14 8.79 3.97
CA LYS A 143 -21.15 9.02 2.50
C LYS A 143 -19.82 8.65 1.85
N GLU A 144 -18.71 8.97 2.51
CA GLU A 144 -17.37 8.65 2.03
C GLU A 144 -17.15 7.13 2.03
N ILE A 145 -17.66 6.42 3.04
CA ILE A 145 -17.65 4.95 3.07
C ILE A 145 -18.51 4.34 1.96
N ILE A 146 -19.71 4.89 1.73
CA ILE A 146 -20.60 4.45 0.65
C ILE A 146 -19.94 4.66 -0.72
N SER A 147 -19.16 5.72 -0.90
CA SER A 147 -18.39 5.93 -2.14
C SER A 147 -17.33 4.85 -2.38
N GLN A 148 -16.88 4.17 -1.33
CA GLN A 148 -15.95 3.04 -1.38
C GLN A 148 -16.67 1.67 -1.39
N LYS A 149 -17.97 1.63 -1.74
CA LYS A 149 -18.77 0.40 -1.77
C LYS A 149 -18.15 -0.72 -2.61
N GLU A 150 -17.49 -0.40 -3.72
CA GLU A 150 -16.82 -1.43 -4.54
C GLU A 150 -15.60 -2.04 -3.82
N ASN A 151 -14.81 -1.24 -3.10
CA ASN A 151 -13.73 -1.76 -2.25
C ASN A 151 -14.29 -2.65 -1.14
N LEU A 152 -15.41 -2.25 -0.52
CA LEU A 152 -16.07 -3.07 0.49
C LEU A 152 -16.55 -4.42 -0.08
N LYS A 153 -17.16 -4.43 -1.27
CA LYS A 153 -17.53 -5.69 -1.95
C LYS A 153 -16.32 -6.58 -2.19
N GLU A 154 -15.21 -6.01 -2.64
CA GLU A 154 -13.98 -6.76 -2.88
C GLU A 154 -13.41 -7.35 -1.58
N ILE A 155 -13.39 -6.56 -0.50
CA ILE A 155 -13.01 -7.02 0.84
C ILE A 155 -13.89 -8.20 1.27
N VAL A 156 -15.21 -8.13 1.09
CA VAL A 156 -16.12 -9.23 1.43
C VAL A 156 -15.86 -10.48 0.60
N ALA A 157 -15.67 -10.33 -0.71
CA ALA A 157 -15.36 -11.45 -1.59
C ALA A 157 -14.05 -12.15 -1.18
N ARG A 158 -13.01 -11.37 -0.85
CA ARG A 158 -11.73 -11.89 -0.35
C ARG A 158 -11.90 -12.63 0.98
N GLN A 159 -12.69 -12.11 1.92
CA GLN A 159 -13.00 -12.80 3.17
C GLN A 159 -13.67 -14.16 2.96
N GLN A 160 -14.64 -14.24 2.04
CA GLN A 160 -15.31 -15.50 1.73
C GLN A 160 -14.35 -16.52 1.13
N ASN A 161 -13.45 -16.09 0.23
CA ASN A 161 -12.42 -16.94 -0.35
C ASN A 161 -11.45 -17.47 0.71
N ILE A 162 -11.01 -16.61 1.64
CA ILE A 162 -10.15 -17.02 2.76
C ILE A 162 -10.88 -18.05 3.63
N LYS A 163 -12.15 -17.80 3.99
CA LYS A 163 -12.95 -18.74 4.78
C LYS A 163 -13.09 -20.11 4.10
N ALA A 164 -13.34 -20.14 2.79
CA ALA A 164 -13.41 -21.37 2.01
C ALA A 164 -12.06 -22.11 1.96
N SER A 165 -10.95 -21.36 1.87
CA SER A 165 -9.60 -21.95 1.79
C SER A 165 -9.11 -22.58 3.10
N LEU A 166 -9.61 -22.12 4.26
CA LEU A 166 -9.07 -22.48 5.56
C LEU A 166 -9.57 -23.82 6.12
N ASN A 167 -10.69 -24.38 5.64
CA ASN A 167 -11.27 -25.67 6.10
C ASN A 167 -11.20 -25.90 7.63
N SER A 168 -11.22 -24.84 8.44
CA SER A 168 -10.92 -24.87 9.87
C SER A 168 -12.10 -24.33 10.69
N PRO A 169 -12.51 -25.03 11.76
CA PRO A 169 -13.53 -24.54 12.70
C PRO A 169 -13.03 -23.38 13.57
N SER A 170 -11.76 -22.98 13.49
CA SER A 170 -11.21 -21.82 14.22
C SER A 170 -11.66 -20.46 13.69
N ALA A 171 -12.52 -20.42 12.67
CA ALA A 171 -13.02 -19.21 12.05
C ALA A 171 -14.53 -19.06 12.25
N GLU A 172 -14.95 -18.84 13.50
CA GLU A 172 -16.07 -17.92 13.73
C GLU A 172 -15.60 -16.50 13.36
N MET A 173 -15.27 -16.31 12.09
CA MET A 173 -15.22 -15.00 11.45
C MET A 173 -16.67 -14.50 11.46
N LYS A 174 -17.08 -13.90 12.57
CA LYS A 174 -18.26 -13.04 12.55
C LYS A 174 -17.90 -11.92 11.57
N ASP A 175 -18.54 -11.96 10.40
CA ASP A 175 -18.22 -11.05 9.31
C ASP A 175 -18.26 -9.61 9.84
N PHE A 176 -17.21 -8.84 9.52
CA PHE A 176 -17.04 -7.47 9.96
C PHE A 176 -18.30 -6.65 9.66
N ASN A 177 -18.90 -6.87 8.49
CA ASN A 177 -20.11 -6.21 8.08
C ASN A 177 -21.28 -6.59 8.97
N CYS A 178 -21.37 -7.85 9.39
CA CYS A 178 -22.40 -8.29 10.33
C CYS A 178 -22.24 -7.60 11.69
N THR A 179 -21.01 -7.52 12.20
CA THR A 179 -20.72 -6.87 13.48
C THR A 179 -20.97 -5.37 13.44
N LEU A 180 -20.65 -4.73 12.32
CA LEU A 180 -20.90 -3.31 12.10
C LEU A 180 -22.39 -3.03 11.96
N PHE A 181 -23.11 -3.87 11.20
CA PHE A 181 -24.55 -3.80 11.06
C PHE A 181 -25.28 -3.94 12.40
N GLU A 182 -24.95 -4.95 13.21
CA GLU A 182 -25.57 -5.14 14.54
C GLU A 182 -25.43 -3.88 15.40
N LYS A 183 -24.29 -3.20 15.35
CA LYS A 183 -24.07 -1.95 16.10
C LYS A 183 -24.90 -0.79 15.57
N TYR A 184 -25.01 -0.62 14.26
CA TYR A 184 -25.87 0.43 13.67
C TYR A 184 -27.35 0.14 13.85
N LYS A 185 -27.73 -1.14 13.88
CA LYS A 185 -29.10 -1.59 14.09
C LYS A 185 -29.62 -1.11 15.43
N GLU A 186 -28.84 -1.26 16.50
CA GLU A 186 -29.25 -0.80 17.83
C GLU A 186 -29.37 0.73 17.88
N ASP A 187 -28.46 1.48 17.26
CA ASP A 187 -28.53 2.95 17.21
C ASP A 187 -29.76 3.45 16.45
N LEU A 188 -30.12 2.83 15.33
CA LEU A 188 -31.29 3.21 14.53
C LEU A 188 -32.63 2.81 15.15
N LYS A 189 -32.68 1.75 15.98
CA LYS A 189 -33.89 1.38 16.73
C LYS A 189 -34.32 2.47 17.70
N GLU A 190 -33.38 3.24 18.23
CA GLU A 190 -33.65 4.34 19.17
C GLU A 190 -34.07 5.64 18.46
N ARG A 191 -33.90 5.74 17.13
CA ARG A 191 -34.22 6.95 16.36
C ARG A 191 -35.64 6.93 15.82
N THR A 192 -36.24 8.11 15.68
CA THR A 192 -37.50 8.28 14.97
C THR A 192 -37.24 8.24 13.46
N LEU A 193 -37.59 7.13 12.81
CA LEU A 193 -37.48 6.96 11.37
C LEU A 193 -38.77 7.35 10.65
N THR A 194 -38.66 8.01 9.49
CA THR A 194 -39.79 8.20 8.57
C THR A 194 -40.26 6.87 7.97
N GLU A 195 -41.47 6.79 7.44
CA GLU A 195 -42.00 5.54 6.86
C GLU A 195 -41.10 4.96 5.75
N LYS A 196 -40.53 5.82 4.90
CA LYS A 196 -39.56 5.38 3.87
C LYS A 196 -38.26 4.86 4.48
N GLN A 197 -37.79 5.46 5.57
CA GLN A 197 -36.60 5.00 6.29
C GLN A 197 -36.86 3.68 7.02
N LYS A 198 -38.04 3.48 7.59
CA LYS A 198 -38.46 2.20 8.20
C LYS A 198 -38.44 1.08 7.18
N GLU A 199 -38.99 1.28 5.98
CA GLU A 199 -38.97 0.27 4.91
C GLU A 199 -37.54 -0.12 4.51
N ILE A 200 -36.63 0.86 4.39
CA ILE A 200 -35.21 0.59 4.10
C ILE A 200 -34.54 -0.14 5.28
N PHE A 201 -34.91 0.18 6.52
CA PHE A 201 -34.37 -0.45 7.73
C PHE A 201 -34.81 -1.92 7.84
N GLU A 202 -36.08 -2.20 7.57
CA GLU A 202 -36.63 -3.55 7.51
C GLU A 202 -35.93 -4.39 6.45
N LYS A 203 -35.76 -3.85 5.22
CA LYS A 203 -34.98 -4.53 4.17
C LYS A 203 -33.53 -4.80 4.59
N ALA A 204 -32.93 -3.89 5.35
CA ALA A 204 -31.59 -4.09 5.87
C ALA A 204 -31.54 -5.23 6.91
N ILE A 205 -32.56 -5.35 7.76
CA ILE A 205 -32.71 -6.46 8.72
C ILE A 205 -32.91 -7.78 7.97
N GLU A 206 -33.78 -7.82 6.95
CA GLU A 206 -33.99 -9.03 6.14
C GLU A 206 -32.69 -9.51 5.47
N ASP A 207 -31.91 -8.59 4.90
CA ASP A 207 -30.62 -8.95 4.30
C ASP A 207 -29.66 -9.51 5.34
N PHE A 208 -29.64 -8.96 6.56
CA PHE A 208 -28.82 -9.47 7.64
C PHE A 208 -29.25 -10.87 8.07
N GLU A 209 -30.56 -11.13 8.19
CA GLU A 209 -31.10 -12.44 8.54
C GLU A 209 -30.84 -13.50 7.46
N ARG A 210 -30.78 -13.09 6.18
CA ARG A 210 -30.34 -13.94 5.06
C ARG A 210 -28.82 -14.15 5.00
N GLY A 211 -28.05 -13.53 5.89
CA GLY A 211 -26.58 -13.60 5.92
C GLY A 211 -25.88 -12.65 4.94
N ASN A 212 -26.62 -11.77 4.24
CA ASN A 212 -26.09 -10.78 3.31
C ASN A 212 -25.65 -9.50 4.06
N CYS A 213 -24.67 -9.65 4.95
CA CYS A 213 -24.29 -8.58 5.88
C CYS A 213 -23.75 -7.30 5.22
N LEU A 214 -23.15 -7.39 4.03
CA LEU A 214 -22.71 -6.22 3.28
C LEU A 214 -23.88 -5.38 2.75
N ASP A 215 -24.90 -6.04 2.21
CA ASP A 215 -26.09 -5.36 1.69
C ASP A 215 -26.90 -4.75 2.82
N ALA A 216 -27.02 -5.47 3.93
CA ALA A 216 -27.59 -4.99 5.18
C ALA A 216 -26.86 -3.74 5.68
N LEU A 217 -25.53 -3.80 5.80
CA LEU A 217 -24.71 -2.66 6.20
C LEU A 217 -24.81 -1.48 5.23
N THR A 218 -24.86 -1.74 3.92
CA THR A 218 -24.98 -0.65 2.94
C THR A 218 -26.31 0.09 3.12
N LYS A 219 -27.42 -0.64 3.29
CA LYS A 219 -28.75 -0.06 3.52
C LYS A 219 -28.81 0.70 4.84
N ILE A 220 -28.18 0.18 5.90
CA ILE A 220 -28.18 0.83 7.22
C ILE A 220 -27.36 2.12 7.23
N LEU A 221 -26.23 2.15 6.54
CA LEU A 221 -25.39 3.35 6.39
C LEU A 221 -26.10 4.43 5.58
N TYR A 222 -26.91 4.05 4.59
CA TYR A 222 -27.74 4.98 3.83
C TYR A 222 -28.79 5.70 4.70
N LEU A 223 -29.27 5.04 5.76
CA LEU A 223 -30.22 5.61 6.71
C LEU A 223 -29.59 6.60 7.69
N GLY A 224 -28.34 6.36 8.12
CA GLY A 224 -27.67 7.21 9.11
C GLY A 224 -27.35 8.63 8.64
N ASN A 225 -27.58 8.96 7.37
CA ASN A 225 -27.16 10.20 6.71
C ASN A 225 -28.33 11.08 6.21
N ASN A 226 -29.57 10.71 6.54
CA ASN A 226 -30.81 11.45 6.26
C ASN A 226 -31.55 11.75 7.57
#